data_AF-I4D8N8-F1
#
_entry.id   AF-I4D8N8-F1
#
_cell.length_a   1.000
_cell.length_b   1.000
_cell.length_c   1.000
_cell.angle_alpha   90.00
_cell.angle_beta   90.00
_cell.angle_gamma   90.00
#
_symmetry.space_group_name_H-M   'P 1'
#
loop_
_entity.id
_entity.type
_entity.pdbx_description
1 polymer ?
#
loop_
_entity_poly.entity_id
_entity_poly.type
_entity_poly.pdbx_seq_one_letter_code
_entity_poly.pdbx_strand_id
1 'polypeptide(L)'
;MARSPLNDLKESEGIAALIFLILCTLLAFIISPKVGTSNLAPAVSHATAPWIFGPFQVLLLYLPPWLGALAVPALIIFGVAGVPWAAHYWGDKWGRGIFSVLFSSVLILLFWFMVKELWWTHL
;
A
#
# COMPACT_ATOMS: atom_id res chain seq x y z
N MET A 1 -42.04 1.47 -2.00
CA MET A 1 -41.47 2.83 -2.07
C MET A 1 -40.02 2.66 -2.49
N ALA A 2 -39.69 2.90 -3.77
CA ALA A 2 -38.30 2.81 -4.23
C ALA A 2 -37.54 3.99 -3.60
N ARG A 3 -36.52 3.71 -2.78
CA ARG A 3 -35.63 4.74 -2.26
C ARG A 3 -34.93 5.41 -3.45
N SER A 4 -34.72 6.72 -3.36
CA SER A 4 -33.99 7.42 -4.44
C SER A 4 -32.54 6.91 -4.45
N PRO A 5 -31.91 6.77 -5.63
CA PRO A 5 -30.55 6.24 -5.74
C PRO A 5 -29.52 7.06 -4.95
N LEU A 6 -29.79 8.35 -4.70
CA LEU A 6 -28.97 9.22 -3.87
C LEU A 6 -29.06 8.91 -2.37
N ASN A 7 -30.24 8.51 -1.89
CA ASN A 7 -30.42 8.17 -0.48
C ASN A 7 -29.73 6.84 -0.15
N ASP A 8 -29.79 5.86 -1.05
CA ASP A 8 -29.09 4.59 -0.89
C ASP A 8 -27.56 4.77 -0.93
N LEU A 9 -27.04 5.66 -1.80
CA LEU A 9 -25.61 5.99 -1.82
C LEU A 9 -25.16 6.60 -0.49
N LYS A 10 -25.92 7.58 0.02
CA LYS A 10 -25.62 8.27 1.28
C LYS A 10 -25.63 7.33 2.48
N GLU A 11 -26.59 6.40 2.52
CA GLU A 11 -26.64 5.37 3.57
C GLU A 11 -25.42 4.45 3.48
N SER A 12 -25.05 4.00 2.28
CA SER A 12 -23.88 3.12 2.08
C SER A 12 -22.55 3.80 2.43
N GLU A 13 -22.36 5.06 2.04
CA GLU A 13 -21.19 5.86 2.39
C GLU A 13 -21.13 6.12 3.90
N GLY A 14 -22.28 6.39 4.53
CA GLY A 14 -22.37 6.56 5.98
C GLY A 14 -21.97 5.30 6.75
N ILE A 15 -22.42 4.13 6.30
CA ILE A 15 -22.02 2.83 6.88
C ILE A 15 -20.52 2.60 6.68
N ALA A 16 -19.99 2.83 5.47
CA ALA A 16 -18.58 2.67 5.18
C ALA A 16 -17.71 3.61 6.05
N ALA A 17 -18.13 4.86 6.22
CA ALA A 17 -17.45 5.83 7.08
C ALA A 17 -17.45 5.41 8.55
N LEU A 18 -18.58 4.91 9.06
CA LEU A 18 -18.65 4.37 10.42
C LEU A 18 -17.71 3.18 10.62
N ILE A 19 -17.71 2.22 9.69
CA ILE A 19 -16.79 1.07 9.74
C ILE A 19 -15.33 1.55 9.73
N PHE A 20 -14.99 2.47 8.83
CA PHE A 20 -13.65 3.04 8.75
C PHE A 20 -13.22 3.71 10.07
N LEU A 21 -14.09 4.54 10.66
CA LEU A 21 -13.81 5.19 11.95
C LEU A 21 -13.63 4.20 13.09
N ILE A 22 -14.46 3.16 13.15
CA ILE A 22 -14.33 2.09 14.15
C ILE A 22 -12.98 1.39 14.00
N LEU A 23 -12.59 1.01 12.78
CA LEU A 23 -11.31 0.35 12.51
C LEU A 23 -10.12 1.24 12.87
N CYS A 24 -10.15 2.53 12.49
CA CYS A 24 -9.10 3.49 12.86
C CYS A 24 -9.01 3.68 14.37
N THR A 25 -10.15 3.74 15.07
CA THR A 25 -10.20 3.90 16.53
C THR A 25 -9.61 2.66 17.22
N LEU A 26 -9.99 1.46 16.80
CA LEU A 26 -9.41 0.21 17.31
C LEU A 26 -7.90 0.14 17.06
N LEU A 27 -7.45 0.53 15.86
CA LEU A 27 -6.03 0.57 15.52
C LEU A 27 -5.26 1.54 16.42
N ALA A 28 -5.82 2.72 16.72
CA ALA A 28 -5.20 3.72 17.59
C ALA A 28 -5.06 3.24 19.04
N PHE A 29 -5.94 2.35 19.51
CA PHE A 29 -5.80 1.72 20.83
C PHE A 29 -4.73 0.63 20.88
N ILE A 30 -4.49 -0.08 19.78
CA ILE A 30 -3.52 -1.17 19.70
C ILE A 30 -2.10 -0.65 19.42
N ILE A 31 -1.99 0.34 18.53
CA ILE A 31 -0.70 0.83 18.03
C ILE A 31 -0.47 2.25 18.56
N SER A 32 0.49 2.38 19.48
CA SER A 32 0.92 3.70 19.92
C SER A 32 1.62 4.46 18.79
N PRO A 33 1.35 5.77 18.62
CA PRO A 33 2.02 6.57 17.62
C PRO A 33 3.53 6.61 17.92
N LYS A 34 4.34 6.14 16.96
CA LYS A 34 5.78 6.33 16.98
C LYS A 34 6.12 7.58 16.16
N VAL A 35 6.74 8.56 16.81
CA VAL A 35 7.36 9.68 16.09
C VAL A 35 8.64 9.20 15.42
N GLY A 36 8.87 9.64 14.19
CA GLY A 36 10.12 9.35 13.48
C GLY A 36 11.34 9.86 14.24
N THR A 37 12.51 9.29 13.97
CA THR A 37 13.76 9.80 14.55
C THR A 37 14.07 11.18 13.96
N SER A 38 14.44 12.13 14.82
CA SER A 38 14.94 13.44 14.38
C SER A 38 16.16 13.27 13.48
N ASN A 39 16.37 14.21 12.55
CA ASN A 39 17.60 14.28 11.74
C ASN A 39 18.86 14.46 12.60
N LEU A 40 18.69 14.84 13.87
CA LEU A 40 19.74 15.01 14.88
C LEU A 40 19.87 13.79 15.81
N ALA A 41 19.02 12.77 15.65
CA ALA A 41 19.11 11.56 16.46
C ALA A 41 20.38 10.77 16.12
N PRO A 42 20.99 10.07 17.09
CA PRO A 42 22.07 9.14 16.81
C PRO A 42 21.66 8.17 15.71
N ALA A 43 22.61 7.81 14.83
CA ALA A 43 22.36 6.84 13.77
C ALA A 43 21.80 5.55 14.39
N VAL A 44 20.51 5.30 14.15
CA VAL A 44 19.86 4.06 14.58
C VAL A 44 20.43 2.93 13.74
N SER A 45 20.76 1.81 14.40
CA SER A 45 21.26 0.60 13.73
C SER A 45 20.29 0.11 12.65
N HIS A 46 18.99 0.35 12.84
CA HIS A 46 17.93 0.05 11.88
C HIS A 46 16.94 1.20 11.73
N ALA A 47 17.09 1.98 10.68
CA ALA A 47 16.06 2.93 10.24
C ALA A 47 15.02 2.17 9.40
N THR A 48 13.80 2.06 9.92
CA THR A 48 12.68 1.44 9.20
C THR A 48 11.72 2.52 8.70
N ALA A 49 11.36 2.45 7.42
CA ALA A 49 10.35 3.32 6.84
C ALA A 49 8.96 2.93 7.36
N PRO A 50 7.97 3.82 7.28
CA PRO A 50 6.58 3.49 7.56
C PRO A 50 6.15 2.25 6.75
N TRP A 51 5.32 1.39 7.34
CA TRP A 51 4.91 0.09 6.75
C TRP A 51 4.35 0.19 5.33
N ILE A 52 3.73 1.32 4.96
CA ILE A 52 3.22 1.57 3.60
C ILE A 52 4.34 1.61 2.54
N PHE A 53 5.56 1.99 2.96
CA PHE A 53 6.78 1.96 2.15
C PHE A 53 7.57 0.65 2.28
N GLY A 54 7.04 -0.33 3.01
CA GLY A 54 7.65 -1.66 3.17
C GLY A 54 8.11 -2.31 1.86
N PRO A 55 7.34 -2.23 0.75
CA PRO A 55 7.77 -2.77 -0.54
C PRO A 55 9.05 -2.12 -1.06
N PHE A 56 9.18 -0.80 -0.92
CA PHE A 56 10.38 -0.06 -1.32
C PHE A 56 11.58 -0.49 -0.47
N GLN A 57 11.38 -0.68 0.84
CA GLN A 57 12.44 -1.17 1.71
C GLN A 57 12.89 -2.57 1.32
N VAL A 58 11.97 -3.49 1.03
CA VAL A 58 12.30 -4.84 0.54
C VAL A 58 13.09 -4.77 -0.76
N LEU A 59 12.65 -3.95 -1.71
CA LEU A 59 13.37 -3.78 -2.97
C LEU A 59 14.78 -3.23 -2.74
N LEU A 60 14.94 -2.23 -1.87
CA LEU A 60 16.24 -1.61 -1.55
C LEU A 60 17.20 -2.55 -0.79
N LEU A 61 16.68 -3.57 -0.10
CA LEU A 61 17.51 -4.58 0.54
C LEU A 61 18.16 -5.55 -0.46
N TYR A 62 17.50 -5.82 -1.60
CA TYR A 62 17.93 -6.85 -2.55
C TYR A 62 18.36 -6.30 -3.91
N LEU A 63 18.05 -5.04 -4.22
CA LEU A 63 18.30 -4.45 -5.52
C LEU A 63 19.15 -3.17 -5.39
N PRO A 64 19.90 -2.81 -6.45
CA PRO A 64 20.57 -1.52 -6.50
C PRO A 64 19.59 -0.35 -6.28
N PRO A 65 20.01 0.75 -5.64
CA PRO A 65 19.11 1.86 -5.29
C PRO A 65 18.30 2.42 -6.47
N TRP A 66 18.91 2.53 -7.66
CA TRP A 66 18.24 3.02 -8.86
C TRP A 66 17.11 2.07 -9.33
N LEU A 67 17.23 0.77 -9.08
CA LEU A 67 16.19 -0.18 -9.46
C LEU A 67 15.08 -0.22 -8.42
N GLY A 68 15.46 -0.30 -7.13
CA GLY A 68 14.52 -0.50 -6.02
C GLY A 68 13.75 0.75 -5.61
N ALA A 69 14.36 1.94 -5.69
CA ALA A 69 13.69 3.21 -5.36
C ALA A 69 13.07 3.92 -6.56
N LEU A 70 13.58 3.69 -7.78
CA LEU A 70 13.17 4.46 -8.96
C LEU A 70 12.50 3.58 -10.02
N ALA A 71 13.22 2.62 -10.60
CA ALA A 71 12.72 1.89 -11.78
C ALA A 71 11.46 1.05 -11.49
N VAL A 72 11.50 0.21 -10.45
CA VAL A 72 10.37 -0.67 -10.10
C VAL A 72 9.14 0.14 -9.65
N PRO A 73 9.27 1.13 -8.75
CA PRO A 73 8.13 1.97 -8.39
C PRO A 73 7.55 2.77 -9.55
N ALA A 74 8.40 3.33 -10.42
CA ALA A 74 7.97 4.04 -11.61
C ALA A 74 7.16 3.10 -12.52
N LEU A 75 7.66 1.88 -12.77
CA LEU A 75 6.94 0.87 -13.56
C LEU A 75 5.56 0.56 -12.98
N ILE A 76 5.43 0.41 -11.65
CA ILE A 76 4.15 0.13 -11.00
C ILE A 76 3.21 1.31 -11.16
N ILE A 77 3.67 2.54 -10.89
CA ILE A 77 2.82 3.75 -10.98
C ILE A 77 2.38 3.99 -12.42
N PHE A 78 3.30 4.00 -13.38
CA PHE A 78 2.97 4.18 -14.80
C PHE A 78 2.17 3.02 -15.35
N GLY A 79 2.43 1.80 -14.90
CA GLY A 79 1.68 0.60 -15.28
C GLY A 79 0.23 0.67 -14.83
N VAL A 80 -0.04 1.04 -13.57
CA VAL A 80 -1.39 1.22 -13.04
C VAL A 80 -2.08 2.41 -13.71
N ALA A 81 -1.38 3.53 -13.88
CA ALA A 81 -1.91 4.68 -14.60
C ALA A 81 -2.28 4.30 -16.04
N GLY A 82 -1.51 3.43 -16.69
CA GLY A 82 -1.73 2.91 -18.05
C GLY A 82 -2.96 2.00 -18.21
N VAL A 83 -3.51 1.44 -17.11
CA VAL A 83 -4.58 0.43 -17.14
C VAL A 83 -5.83 0.88 -17.91
N PRO A 84 -6.37 2.11 -17.75
CA PRO A 84 -7.55 2.54 -18.50
C PRO A 84 -7.33 2.53 -20.01
N TRP A 85 -6.14 2.94 -20.47
CA TRP A 85 -5.79 2.90 -21.89
C TRP A 85 -5.61 1.46 -22.38
N ALA A 86 -4.95 0.61 -21.59
CA ALA A 86 -4.81 -0.81 -21.93
C ALA A 86 -6.16 -1.52 -22.03
N ALA A 87 -7.09 -1.23 -21.11
CA ALA A 87 -8.46 -1.74 -21.17
C ALA A 87 -9.21 -1.23 -22.41
N HIS A 88 -9.08 0.07 -22.73
CA HIS A 88 -9.74 0.67 -23.87
C HIS A 88 -9.22 0.15 -25.22
N TYR A 89 -7.91 0.01 -25.41
CA TYR A 89 -7.31 -0.36 -26.71
C TYR A 89 -7.10 -1.86 -26.90
N TRP A 90 -6.79 -2.59 -25.82
CA TRP A 90 -6.51 -4.04 -25.88
C TRP A 90 -7.63 -4.89 -25.27
N GLY A 91 -8.63 -4.27 -24.66
CA GLY A 91 -9.80 -4.91 -24.07
C GLY A 91 -9.67 -5.15 -22.56
N ASP A 92 -10.81 -5.25 -21.89
CA ASP A 92 -10.91 -5.34 -20.42
C ASP A 92 -10.10 -6.48 -19.80
N LYS A 93 -9.99 -7.62 -20.50
CA LYS A 93 -9.20 -8.77 -20.03
C LYS A 93 -7.73 -8.42 -19.82
N TRP A 94 -7.15 -7.64 -20.74
CA TRP A 94 -5.75 -7.22 -20.66
C TRP A 94 -5.55 -6.15 -19.60
N GLY A 95 -6.42 -5.14 -19.53
CA GLY A 95 -6.39 -4.14 -18.47
C GLY A 95 -6.48 -4.76 -17.08
N ARG A 96 -7.40 -5.70 -16.88
CA ARG A 96 -7.54 -6.46 -15.63
C ARG A 96 -6.30 -7.30 -15.33
N GLY A 97 -5.74 -7.98 -16.34
CA GLY A 97 -4.52 -8.77 -16.18
C GLY A 97 -3.33 -7.93 -15.72
N ILE A 98 -3.07 -6.80 -16.37
CA ILE A 98 -1.99 -5.87 -16.01
C ILE A 98 -2.18 -5.36 -14.58
N PHE A 99 -3.39 -4.88 -14.25
CA PHE A 99 -3.70 -4.42 -12.91
C PHE A 99 -3.47 -5.53 -11.86
N SER A 100 -3.98 -6.74 -12.11
CA SER A 100 -3.81 -7.86 -11.19
C SER A 100 -2.34 -8.21 -10.97
N VAL A 101 -1.51 -8.25 -12.02
CA VAL A 101 -0.08 -8.53 -11.87
C VAL A 101 0.62 -7.46 -11.03
N LEU A 102 0.40 -6.18 -11.34
CA LEU A 102 1.02 -5.07 -10.61
C LEU A 102 0.56 -5.04 -9.14
N PHE A 103 -0.75 -5.18 -8.91
CA PHE A 103 -1.33 -5.22 -7.57
C PHE A 103 -0.80 -6.41 -6.76
N SER A 104 -0.80 -7.62 -7.33
CA SER A 104 -0.26 -8.81 -6.67
C SER A 104 1.23 -8.67 -6.35
N SER A 105 2.02 -8.05 -7.22
CA SER A 105 3.45 -7.81 -6.94
C SER A 105 3.65 -6.93 -5.70
N VAL A 106 2.87 -5.86 -5.56
CA VAL A 106 2.90 -4.98 -4.37
C VAL A 106 2.48 -5.75 -3.11
N LEU A 107 1.44 -6.57 -3.19
CA LEU A 107 1.00 -7.39 -2.06
C LEU A 107 2.06 -8.41 -1.62
N ILE A 108 2.74 -9.07 -2.57
CA ILE A 108 3.82 -10.01 -2.28
C ILE A 108 4.97 -9.27 -1.58
N LEU A 109 5.36 -8.09 -2.07
CA LEU A 109 6.41 -7.28 -1.46
C LEU A 109 6.01 -6.80 -0.05
N LEU A 110 4.76 -6.41 0.17
CA LEU A 110 4.23 -6.05 1.49
C LEU A 110 4.26 -7.25 2.44
N PHE A 111 3.81 -8.41 1.99
CA PHE A 111 3.82 -9.63 2.80
C PHE A 111 5.25 -10.02 3.18
N TRP A 112 6.17 -9.98 2.21
CA TRP A 112 7.59 -10.22 2.47
C TRP A 112 8.12 -9.23 3.51
N PHE A 113 7.85 -7.93 3.35
CA PHE A 113 8.23 -6.92 4.34
C PHE A 113 7.74 -7.28 5.74
N MET A 114 6.47 -7.65 5.90
CA MET A 114 5.91 -8.03 7.21
C MET A 114 6.58 -9.26 7.80
N VAL A 115 6.85 -10.29 7.01
CA VAL A 115 7.58 -11.49 7.46
C VAL A 115 8.99 -11.11 7.92
N LYS A 116 9.67 -10.23 7.16
CA LYS A 116 11.03 -9.78 7.46
C LYS A 116 11.10 -8.95 8.74
N GLU A 117 10.17 -8.03 8.94
CA GLU A 117 10.04 -7.24 10.17
C GLU A 117 9.74 -8.12 11.38
N LEU A 118 8.79 -9.05 11.26
CA LEU A 118 8.49 -10.00 12.34
C LEU A 118 9.74 -10.80 12.72
N TRP A 119 10.49 -11.29 11.72
CA TRP A 119 11.72 -12.04 11.97
C TRP A 119 12.81 -11.20 12.64
N TRP A 120 12.93 -9.92 12.26
CA TRP A 120 13.91 -9.01 12.85
C TRP A 120 13.59 -8.69 14.31
N THR A 121 12.31 -8.59 14.67
CA THR A 121 11.91 -8.32 16.06
C THR A 121 12.22 -9.46 17.04
N HIS A 122 12.63 -10.64 16.56
CA HIS A 122 12.95 -11.82 17.38
C HIS A 122 14.46 -12.16 17.45
N LEU A 123 15.33 -11.34 16.84
CA LEU A 123 16.79 -11.46 16.87
C LEU A 123 17.40 -10.31 17.67
#